data_AF-A0A3R7F5X9-F1
#
_entry.id   AF-A0A3R7F5X9-F1
#
_cell.length_a   1.000
_cell.length_b   1.000
_cell.length_c   1.000
_cell.angle_alpha   90.00
_cell.angle_beta   90.00
_cell.angle_gamma   90.00
#
_symmetry.space_group_name_H-M   'P 1'
#
loop_
_entity.id
_entity.type
_entity.pdbx_description
1 polymer ?
#
loop_
_entity_poly.entity_id
_entity_poly.type
_entity_poly.pdbx_seq_one_letter_code
_entity_poly.pdbx_strand_id
1 'polypeptide(L)'
;MASLSLESRAEPNSTEQRIFDILNDYLQPSSTTPPSEAARAIHALTPTQEENSDLEDFLWSTWGTIIQIAKQIPHDHPSQDRLVDLIHALAELPPTTVSIWNSETRLWKDLPILGPSLREAWNRTYPSDNTATLLTAQAPTYTKSNDRAIAEWINLQAFAARLMSKCDPSLSLFAVWSLRSGLEEELSDKELDGEVAAAAMWMVYGGETLFSQLADAVQDEEKERMMKPGTLYSGQGQLCLERWQFWKRRFGESEQIQVNDETKGVIRLAREKMEKIEQ
;
A
#
# COMPACT_ATOMS: atom_id res chain seq x y z
N MET A 1 -0.73 -2.68 -26.25
CA MET A 1 -1.56 -2.65 -25.02
C MET A 1 -2.43 -1.41 -25.09
N ALA A 2 -3.68 -1.47 -24.61
CA ALA A 2 -4.54 -0.28 -24.56
C ALA A 2 -3.91 0.78 -23.63
N SER A 3 -4.20 2.06 -23.89
CA SER A 3 -3.75 3.17 -23.03
C SER A 3 -4.34 3.05 -21.63
N LEU A 4 -3.57 3.42 -20.62
CA LEU A 4 -4.01 3.47 -19.23
C LEU A 4 -4.74 4.80 -18.99
N SER A 5 -6.01 4.74 -18.59
CA SER A 5 -6.81 5.94 -18.30
C SER A 5 -6.65 6.34 -16.84
N LEU A 6 -5.97 7.45 -16.58
CA LEU A 6 -5.79 8.02 -15.24
C LEU A 6 -6.52 9.36 -15.14
N GLU A 7 -7.17 9.60 -14.02
CA GLU A 7 -7.90 10.82 -13.70
C GLU A 7 -7.10 11.64 -12.68
N SER A 8 -6.87 12.93 -13.00
CA SER A 8 -6.35 13.90 -12.04
C SER A 8 -7.50 14.44 -11.17
N ARG A 9 -7.23 14.62 -9.87
CA ARG A 9 -8.11 15.34 -8.94
C ARG A 9 -7.53 16.71 -8.53
N ALA A 10 -6.43 17.10 -9.15
CA ALA A 10 -5.69 18.31 -8.81
C ALA A 10 -6.32 19.56 -9.42
N GLU A 11 -6.09 20.70 -8.79
CA GLU A 11 -6.42 21.99 -9.39
C GLU A 11 -5.50 22.30 -10.58
N PRO A 12 -5.99 22.95 -11.65
CA PRO A 12 -5.15 23.32 -12.77
C PRO A 12 -3.94 24.17 -12.34
N ASN A 13 -2.76 23.85 -12.88
CA ASN A 13 -1.47 24.48 -12.57
C ASN A 13 -0.94 24.25 -11.14
N SER A 14 -1.54 23.37 -10.35
CA SER A 14 -1.00 23.00 -9.04
C SER A 14 0.24 22.10 -9.15
N THR A 15 0.96 21.94 -8.04
CA THR A 15 2.09 20.99 -7.93
C THR A 15 1.62 19.56 -8.22
N GLU A 16 0.50 19.14 -7.67
CA GLU A 16 -0.12 17.83 -7.88
C GLU A 16 -0.45 17.61 -9.36
N GLN A 17 -0.95 18.62 -10.07
CA GLN A 17 -1.22 18.49 -11.51
C GLN A 17 0.08 18.26 -12.31
N ARG A 18 1.16 18.97 -11.98
CA ARG A 18 2.47 18.78 -12.64
C ARG A 18 3.04 17.39 -12.36
N ILE A 19 2.89 16.89 -11.13
CA ILE A 19 3.30 15.53 -10.75
C ILE A 19 2.44 14.50 -11.48
N PHE A 20 1.13 14.71 -11.55
CA PHE A 20 0.20 13.87 -12.28
C PHE A 20 0.59 13.78 -13.76
N ASP A 21 0.92 14.90 -14.41
CA ASP A 21 1.27 14.90 -15.84
C ASP A 21 2.53 14.04 -16.12
N ILE A 22 3.56 14.14 -15.26
CA ILE A 22 4.77 13.31 -15.34
C ILE A 22 4.41 11.83 -15.18
N LEU A 23 3.61 11.50 -14.18
CA LEU A 23 3.21 10.12 -13.89
C LEU A 23 2.32 9.55 -14.99
N ASN A 24 1.38 10.34 -15.51
CA ASN A 24 0.46 9.92 -16.54
C ASN A 24 1.19 9.58 -17.85
N ASP A 25 2.19 10.38 -18.25
CA ASP A 25 3.06 10.05 -19.39
C ASP A 25 3.89 8.78 -19.12
N TYR A 26 4.61 8.75 -17.99
CA TYR A 26 5.51 7.66 -17.65
C TYR A 26 4.83 6.29 -17.51
N LEU A 27 3.59 6.26 -17.01
CA LEU A 27 2.86 5.02 -16.73
C LEU A 27 2.11 4.45 -17.95
N GLN A 28 2.07 5.17 -19.07
CA GLN A 28 1.45 4.63 -20.28
C GLN A 28 2.21 3.40 -20.78
N PRO A 29 1.52 2.34 -21.22
CA PRO A 29 2.18 1.14 -21.78
C PRO A 29 3.05 1.42 -23.01
N SER A 30 2.81 2.53 -23.71
CA SER A 30 3.61 2.99 -24.86
C SER A 30 4.83 3.83 -24.46
N SER A 31 4.92 4.27 -23.20
CA SER A 31 6.01 5.14 -22.74
C SER A 31 7.33 4.38 -22.67
N THR A 32 8.35 4.95 -23.32
CA THR A 32 9.73 4.45 -23.25
C THR A 32 10.55 5.20 -22.20
N THR A 33 9.94 6.14 -21.47
CA THR A 33 10.60 6.94 -20.43
C THR A 33 11.14 6.01 -19.35
N PRO A 34 12.45 6.04 -19.03
CA PRO A 34 13.02 5.23 -17.98
C PRO A 34 12.62 5.76 -16.59
N PRO A 35 12.53 4.89 -15.55
CA PRO A 35 12.15 5.31 -14.20
C PRO A 35 13.00 6.46 -13.65
N SER A 36 14.31 6.46 -13.95
CA SER A 36 15.25 7.50 -13.50
C SER A 36 15.02 8.87 -14.12
N GLU A 37 14.44 8.94 -15.33
CA GLU A 37 14.10 10.22 -15.96
C GLU A 37 12.83 10.81 -15.34
N ALA A 38 11.80 9.99 -15.13
CA ALA A 38 10.59 10.41 -14.43
C ALA A 38 10.89 10.81 -12.96
N ALA A 39 11.75 10.07 -12.26
CA ALA A 39 12.22 10.42 -10.92
C ALA A 39 12.94 11.78 -10.89
N ARG A 40 13.83 12.05 -11.85
CA ARG A 40 14.48 13.37 -11.97
C ARG A 40 13.49 14.49 -12.29
N ALA A 41 12.48 14.21 -13.11
CA ALA A 41 11.44 15.19 -13.42
C ALA A 41 10.62 15.57 -12.18
N ILE A 42 10.24 14.59 -11.34
CA ILE A 42 9.58 14.85 -10.05
C ILE A 42 10.52 15.59 -9.09
N HIS A 43 11.78 15.15 -8.98
CA HIS A 43 12.76 15.82 -8.13
C HIS A 43 13.01 17.28 -8.54
N ALA A 44 12.99 17.60 -9.84
CA ALA A 44 13.12 18.98 -10.33
C ALA A 44 11.96 19.90 -9.89
N LEU A 45 10.85 19.35 -9.38
CA LEU A 45 9.76 20.11 -8.78
C LEU A 45 9.97 20.42 -7.29
N THR A 46 11.00 19.85 -6.66
CA THR A 46 11.29 20.06 -5.24
C THR A 46 11.55 21.55 -4.97
N PRO A 47 10.88 22.19 -3.99
CA PRO A 47 11.08 23.59 -3.68
C PRO A 47 12.51 23.83 -3.15
N THR A 48 13.02 25.04 -3.38
CA THR A 48 14.30 25.48 -2.82
C THR A 48 14.21 25.61 -1.30
N GLN A 49 15.28 25.25 -0.58
CA GLN A 49 15.35 25.17 0.89
C GLN A 49 15.13 26.49 1.66
N GLU A 50 14.61 27.55 1.04
CA GLU A 50 14.42 28.84 1.71
C GLU A 50 13.32 28.77 2.80
N GLU A 51 12.35 27.85 2.67
CA GLU A 51 11.29 27.62 3.67
C GLU A 51 11.00 26.11 3.85
N ASN A 52 11.22 25.56 5.05
CA ASN A 52 10.99 24.13 5.34
C ASN A 52 9.52 23.68 5.16
N SER A 53 8.55 24.60 5.32
CA SER A 53 7.11 24.32 5.16
C SER A 53 6.78 23.90 3.73
N ASP A 54 7.40 24.54 2.74
CA ASP A 54 7.11 24.27 1.32
C ASP A 54 7.53 22.86 0.91
N LEU A 55 8.64 22.36 1.48
CA LEU A 55 9.12 21.00 1.20
C LEU A 55 8.19 19.95 1.81
N GLU A 56 7.69 20.18 3.01
CA GLU A 56 6.72 19.28 3.65
C GLU A 56 5.44 19.19 2.82
N ASP A 57 4.85 20.33 2.45
CA ASP A 57 3.64 20.39 1.63
C ASP A 57 3.87 19.75 0.24
N PHE A 58 5.04 19.96 -0.35
CA PHE A 58 5.44 19.30 -1.61
C PHE A 58 5.50 17.77 -1.47
N LEU A 59 6.07 17.24 -0.39
CA LEU A 59 6.16 15.80 -0.15
C LEU A 59 4.77 15.19 0.06
N TRP A 60 3.90 15.84 0.84
CA TRP A 60 2.50 15.44 0.99
C TRP A 60 1.77 15.41 -0.36
N SER A 61 1.93 16.45 -1.17
CA SER A 61 1.37 16.55 -2.52
C SER A 61 1.88 15.41 -3.43
N THR A 62 3.17 15.10 -3.34
CA THR A 62 3.82 14.07 -4.14
C THR A 62 3.31 12.68 -3.79
N TRP A 63 3.34 12.30 -2.51
CA TRP A 63 2.89 10.98 -2.07
C TRP A 63 1.38 10.83 -2.23
N GLY A 64 0.61 11.88 -1.92
CA GLY A 64 -0.83 11.91 -2.17
C GLY A 64 -1.15 11.62 -3.63
N THR A 65 -0.49 12.29 -4.58
CA THR A 65 -0.70 12.08 -6.02
C THR A 65 -0.31 10.66 -6.46
N ILE A 66 0.85 10.15 -6.02
CA ILE A 66 1.30 8.78 -6.31
C ILE A 66 0.29 7.75 -5.81
N ILE A 67 -0.20 7.89 -4.59
CA ILE A 67 -1.16 6.96 -3.98
C ILE A 67 -2.53 7.02 -4.69
N GLN A 68 -2.99 8.21 -5.08
CA GLN A 68 -4.24 8.36 -5.85
C GLN A 68 -4.13 7.72 -7.24
N ILE A 69 -2.96 7.79 -7.88
CA ILE A 69 -2.71 7.09 -9.14
C ILE A 69 -2.64 5.58 -8.92
N ALA A 70 -1.92 5.11 -7.89
CA ALA A 70 -1.81 3.68 -7.57
C ALA A 70 -3.18 3.00 -7.38
N LYS A 71 -4.16 3.70 -6.78
CA LYS A 71 -5.55 3.25 -6.64
C LYS A 71 -6.24 3.00 -8.00
N GLN A 72 -5.86 3.73 -9.05
CA GLN A 72 -6.50 3.65 -10.36
C GLN A 72 -5.89 2.56 -11.26
N ILE A 73 -4.68 2.08 -10.95
CA ILE A 73 -4.00 1.06 -11.76
C ILE A 73 -4.45 -0.33 -11.29
N PRO A 74 -5.04 -1.18 -12.16
CA PRO A 74 -5.40 -2.55 -11.80
C PRO A 74 -4.23 -3.32 -11.17
N HIS A 75 -4.51 -4.11 -10.14
CA HIS A 75 -3.49 -4.76 -9.31
C HIS A 75 -2.55 -5.71 -10.08
N ASP A 76 -2.98 -6.21 -11.24
CA ASP A 76 -2.26 -7.11 -12.14
C ASP A 76 -1.64 -6.40 -13.35
N HIS A 77 -1.88 -5.08 -13.49
CA HIS A 77 -1.36 -4.30 -14.59
C HIS A 77 0.14 -3.96 -14.37
N PRO A 78 1.01 -4.09 -15.38
CA PRO A 78 2.46 -3.85 -15.24
C PRO A 78 2.83 -2.42 -14.85
N SER A 79 1.93 -1.44 -15.00
CA SER A 79 2.17 -0.08 -14.51
C SER A 79 2.21 0.02 -12.98
N GLN A 80 1.71 -0.98 -12.23
CA GLN A 80 1.95 -1.09 -10.79
C GLN A 80 3.45 -1.21 -10.50
N ASP A 81 4.14 -2.11 -11.21
CA ASP A 81 5.58 -2.30 -11.07
C ASP A 81 6.35 -1.07 -11.55
N ARG A 82 5.95 -0.45 -12.68
CA ARG A 82 6.56 0.80 -13.15
C ARG A 82 6.47 1.92 -12.13
N LEU A 83 5.34 2.06 -11.42
CA LEU A 83 5.17 3.09 -10.39
C LEU A 83 6.13 2.86 -9.21
N VAL A 84 6.30 1.60 -8.78
CA VAL A 84 7.28 1.25 -7.74
C VAL A 84 8.72 1.45 -8.23
N ASP A 85 9.01 1.15 -9.50
CA ASP A 85 10.32 1.41 -10.11
C ASP A 85 10.70 2.89 -10.08
N LEU A 86 9.72 3.78 -10.27
CA LEU A 86 9.94 5.22 -10.17
C LEU A 86 10.28 5.64 -8.74
N ILE A 87 9.59 5.10 -7.73
CA ILE A 87 9.89 5.41 -6.31
C ILE A 87 11.26 4.87 -5.93
N HIS A 88 11.59 3.66 -6.39
CA HIS A 88 12.93 3.12 -6.24
C HIS A 88 13.99 4.02 -6.89
N ALA A 89 13.73 4.51 -8.10
CA ALA A 89 14.63 5.43 -8.79
C ALA A 89 14.77 6.81 -8.09
N LEU A 90 13.71 7.31 -7.43
CA LEU A 90 13.80 8.46 -6.53
C LEU A 90 14.74 8.17 -5.37
N ALA A 91 14.60 7.00 -4.72
CA ALA A 91 15.44 6.60 -3.59
C ALA A 91 16.92 6.37 -3.96
N GLU A 92 17.23 6.21 -5.25
CA GLU A 92 18.60 6.10 -5.77
C GLU A 92 19.20 7.42 -6.25
N LEU A 93 18.47 8.54 -6.15
CA LEU A 93 19.04 9.87 -6.38
C LEU A 93 20.09 10.21 -5.31
N PRO A 94 21.06 11.10 -5.61
CA PRO A 94 22.03 11.57 -4.62
C PRO A 94 21.31 12.12 -3.38
N PRO A 95 21.58 11.57 -2.18
CA PRO A 95 20.84 11.94 -0.99
C PRO A 95 21.16 13.39 -0.59
N THR A 96 20.11 14.16 -0.31
CA THR A 96 20.21 15.51 0.25
C THR A 96 19.60 15.49 1.64
N THR A 97 20.32 15.94 2.66
CA THR A 97 19.80 16.04 4.02
C THR A 97 18.81 17.20 4.10
N VAL A 98 17.62 16.92 4.62
CA VAL A 98 16.54 17.87 4.86
C VAL A 98 15.98 17.68 6.28
N SER A 99 15.28 18.68 6.81
CA SER A 99 14.59 18.56 8.09
C SER A 99 13.09 18.49 7.86
N ILE A 100 12.46 17.42 8.34
CA ILE A 100 11.00 17.21 8.29
C ILE A 100 10.55 16.87 9.71
N TRP A 101 9.52 17.57 10.22
CA TRP A 101 9.02 17.40 11.60
C TRP A 101 10.11 17.46 12.68
N ASN A 102 11.07 18.38 12.52
CA ASN A 102 12.24 18.54 13.40
C ASN A 102 13.17 17.32 13.46
N SER A 103 13.11 16.42 12.48
CA SER A 103 14.02 15.28 12.32
C SER A 103 14.81 15.41 11.03
N GLU A 104 16.10 15.12 11.08
CA GLU A 104 16.92 15.02 9.87
C GLU A 104 16.57 13.74 9.10
N THR A 105 16.49 13.85 7.78
CA THR A 105 16.20 12.74 6.88
C THR A 105 16.87 12.97 5.54
N ARG A 106 17.18 11.90 4.81
CA ARG A 106 17.73 11.96 3.46
C ARG A 106 16.57 11.98 2.47
N LEU A 107 16.38 13.12 1.81
CA LEU A 107 15.35 13.31 0.81
C LEU A 107 15.39 12.17 -0.21
N TRP A 108 14.22 11.60 -0.49
CA TRP A 108 13.97 10.41 -1.31
C TRP A 108 14.57 9.10 -0.81
N LYS A 109 15.78 9.08 -0.24
CA LYS A 109 16.41 7.84 0.24
C LYS A 109 15.65 7.20 1.40
N ASP A 110 15.20 8.04 2.34
CA ASP A 110 14.46 7.61 3.53
C ASP A 110 12.94 7.72 3.36
N LEU A 111 12.48 8.07 2.15
CA LEU A 111 11.05 8.22 1.79
C LEU A 111 10.23 9.01 2.84
N PRO A 112 10.67 10.22 3.25
CA PRO A 112 10.00 10.97 4.30
C PRO A 112 8.54 11.22 3.94
N ILE A 113 7.64 11.15 4.93
CA ILE A 113 6.18 11.36 4.81
C ILE A 113 5.42 10.25 4.07
N LEU A 114 6.09 9.33 3.35
CA LEU A 114 5.41 8.23 2.63
C LEU A 114 4.56 7.35 3.56
N GLY A 115 5.11 6.89 4.68
CA GLY A 115 4.38 6.08 5.66
C GLY A 115 3.13 6.78 6.20
N PRO A 116 3.22 8.02 6.69
CA PRO A 116 2.07 8.86 7.03
C PRO A 116 1.04 9.01 5.89
N SER A 117 1.46 9.29 4.66
CA SER A 117 0.54 9.41 3.52
C SER A 117 -0.17 8.08 3.19
N LEU A 118 0.53 6.94 3.27
CA LEU A 118 -0.08 5.62 3.16
C LEU A 118 -1.08 5.37 4.28
N ARG A 119 -0.75 5.79 5.51
CA ARG A 119 -1.63 5.67 6.68
C ARG A 119 -2.91 6.47 6.51
N GLU A 120 -2.85 7.69 6.00
CA GLU A 120 -4.04 8.49 5.66
C GLU A 120 -4.87 7.83 4.56
N ALA A 121 -4.23 7.30 3.52
CA ALA A 121 -4.95 6.60 2.46
C ALA A 121 -5.61 5.28 2.94
N TRP A 122 -5.08 4.68 4.02
CA TRP A 122 -5.62 3.53 4.73
C TRP A 122 -6.79 3.91 5.64
N ASN A 123 -6.66 5.04 6.35
CA ASN A 123 -7.67 5.58 7.26
C ASN A 123 -8.69 6.39 6.46
N ARG A 124 -9.73 5.77 5.91
CA ARG A 124 -10.81 6.55 5.30
C ARG A 124 -11.53 7.36 6.38
N THR A 125 -11.35 8.68 6.37
CA THR A 125 -12.20 9.61 7.12
C THR A 125 -13.59 9.64 6.48
N TYR A 126 -14.60 9.27 7.27
CA TYR A 126 -15.97 9.70 7.00
C TYR A 126 -16.04 11.22 7.19
N PRO A 127 -16.76 11.98 6.35
CA PRO A 127 -17.35 13.22 6.82
C PRO A 127 -18.45 12.84 7.81
N SER A 128 -18.10 12.60 9.07
CA SER A 128 -19.08 12.50 10.15
C SER A 128 -18.75 13.57 11.17
N ASP A 129 -19.71 14.45 11.38
CA ASP A 129 -19.74 15.36 12.52
C ASP A 129 -19.43 14.58 13.81
N ASN A 130 -18.39 15.02 14.50
CA ASN A 130 -18.06 14.74 15.89
C ASN A 130 -17.42 13.39 16.28
N THR A 131 -16.28 13.57 16.97
CA THR A 131 -15.69 12.78 18.06
C THR A 131 -14.87 11.54 17.75
N ALA A 132 -13.54 11.73 17.81
CA ALA A 132 -12.60 10.92 18.59
C ALA A 132 -12.87 9.41 18.64
N THR A 133 -12.52 8.68 17.58
CA THR A 133 -12.20 7.25 17.69
C THR A 133 -10.99 6.92 16.82
N LEU A 134 -9.84 7.52 17.12
CA LEU A 134 -8.55 7.28 16.45
C LEU A 134 -7.86 5.97 16.89
N LEU A 135 -8.61 4.91 17.22
CA LEU A 135 -8.00 3.65 17.68
C LEU A 135 -8.50 2.37 17.05
N THR A 136 -9.45 2.44 16.13
CA THR A 136 -9.75 1.33 15.23
C THR A 136 -9.83 1.88 13.83
N ALA A 137 -8.80 1.62 13.01
CA ALA A 137 -8.97 1.72 11.58
C ALA A 137 -10.04 0.69 11.22
N GLN A 138 -11.29 1.12 11.13
CA GLN A 138 -12.39 0.24 10.71
C GLN A 138 -12.10 -0.16 9.26
N ALA A 139 -12.21 -1.46 8.99
CA ALA A 139 -12.20 -1.95 7.62
C ALA A 139 -13.25 -1.19 6.80
N PRO A 140 -12.97 -0.87 5.53
CA PRO A 140 -13.91 -0.17 4.66
C PRO A 140 -15.32 -0.78 4.73
N THR A 141 -16.31 0.05 5.03
CA THR A 141 -17.70 -0.33 4.85
C THR A 141 -18.01 -0.25 3.36
N TYR A 142 -17.70 -1.32 2.64
CA TYR A 142 -18.16 -1.45 1.27
C TYR A 142 -19.68 -1.49 1.30
N THR A 143 -20.33 -0.66 0.49
CA THR A 143 -21.69 -0.98 0.09
C THR A 143 -21.56 -1.84 -1.16
N LYS A 144 -22.38 -2.90 -1.29
CA LYS A 144 -22.42 -3.82 -2.46
C LYS A 144 -22.51 -3.11 -3.83
N SER A 145 -22.69 -1.79 -3.86
CA SER A 145 -22.88 -0.96 -5.04
C SER A 145 -21.66 -0.12 -5.45
N ASN A 146 -20.47 -0.28 -4.85
CA ASN A 146 -19.30 0.52 -5.23
C ASN A 146 -18.07 -0.30 -5.61
N ASP A 147 -18.16 -1.02 -6.73
CA ASP A 147 -17.08 -1.81 -7.34
C ASP A 147 -15.78 -1.01 -7.50
N ARG A 148 -15.89 0.30 -7.81
CA ARG A 148 -14.73 1.20 -7.92
C ARG A 148 -13.96 1.31 -6.59
N ALA A 149 -14.67 1.46 -5.47
CA ALA A 149 -14.02 1.62 -4.17
C ALA A 149 -13.35 0.33 -3.66
N ILE A 150 -13.87 -0.84 -4.06
CA ILE A 150 -13.26 -2.15 -3.84
C ILE A 150 -12.00 -2.28 -4.70
N ALA A 151 -12.12 -2.02 -6.01
CA ALA A 151 -10.99 -2.08 -6.92
C ALA A 151 -9.85 -1.13 -6.50
N GLU A 152 -10.16 0.12 -6.17
CA GLU A 152 -9.18 1.11 -5.68
C GLU A 152 -8.48 0.63 -4.41
N TRP A 153 -9.19 -0.08 -3.53
CA TRP A 153 -8.59 -0.66 -2.33
C TRP A 153 -7.62 -1.79 -2.66
N ILE A 154 -8.05 -2.77 -3.45
CA ILE A 154 -7.21 -3.90 -3.88
C ILE A 154 -5.96 -3.40 -4.61
N ASN A 155 -6.12 -2.42 -5.49
CA ASN A 155 -5.01 -1.78 -6.22
C ASN A 155 -4.01 -1.12 -5.27
N LEU A 156 -4.49 -0.41 -4.23
CA LEU A 156 -3.63 0.17 -3.20
C LEU A 156 -2.86 -0.90 -2.42
N GLN A 157 -3.51 -2.01 -2.04
CA GLN A 157 -2.84 -3.12 -1.35
C GLN A 157 -1.72 -3.72 -2.21
N ALA A 158 -2.01 -3.94 -3.49
CA ALA A 158 -1.06 -4.49 -4.45
C ALA A 158 0.14 -3.56 -4.69
N PHE A 159 -0.10 -2.25 -4.73
CA PHE A 159 0.94 -1.23 -4.79
C PHE A 159 1.82 -1.26 -3.53
N ALA A 160 1.21 -1.19 -2.35
CA ALA A 160 1.91 -1.16 -1.07
C ALA A 160 2.74 -2.43 -0.82
N ALA A 161 2.22 -3.60 -1.22
CA ALA A 161 2.94 -4.87 -1.14
C ALA A 161 4.22 -4.88 -1.99
N ARG A 162 4.15 -4.41 -3.24
CA ARG A 162 5.32 -4.27 -4.11
C ARG A 162 6.31 -3.24 -3.58
N LEU A 163 5.80 -2.12 -3.09
CA LEU A 163 6.62 -1.06 -2.51
C LEU A 163 7.39 -1.54 -1.29
N MET A 164 6.74 -2.32 -0.42
CA MET A 164 7.40 -2.97 0.72
C MET A 164 8.54 -3.88 0.26
N SER A 165 8.27 -4.75 -0.71
CA SER A 165 9.27 -5.72 -1.19
C SER A 165 10.46 -5.09 -1.89
N LYS A 166 10.26 -3.97 -2.58
CA LYS A 166 11.31 -3.34 -3.39
C LYS A 166 12.02 -2.17 -2.71
N CYS A 167 11.32 -1.40 -1.89
CA CYS A 167 11.82 -0.11 -1.39
C CYS A 167 11.90 -0.06 0.14
N ASP A 168 10.86 -0.50 0.85
CA ASP A 168 10.78 -0.31 2.30
C ASP A 168 10.15 -1.52 3.03
N PRO A 169 10.98 -2.48 3.49
CA PRO A 169 10.51 -3.63 4.25
C PRO A 169 9.82 -3.29 5.58
N SER A 170 9.98 -2.06 6.10
CA SER A 170 9.32 -1.61 7.34
C SER A 170 7.81 -1.43 7.17
N LEU A 171 7.31 -1.37 5.93
CA LEU A 171 5.89 -1.34 5.60
C LEU A 171 5.17 -2.66 5.89
N SER A 172 5.84 -3.68 6.43
CA SER A 172 5.23 -4.96 6.82
C SER A 172 4.11 -4.82 7.85
N LEU A 173 4.07 -3.71 8.60
CA LEU A 173 2.95 -3.39 9.48
C LEU A 173 1.62 -3.22 8.74
N PHE A 174 1.63 -2.62 7.54
CA PHE A 174 0.43 -2.49 6.71
C PHE A 174 -0.07 -3.84 6.22
N ALA A 175 0.85 -4.77 5.91
CA ALA A 175 0.51 -6.13 5.57
C ALA A 175 -0.20 -6.84 6.71
N VAL A 176 0.35 -6.76 7.94
CA VAL A 176 -0.26 -7.34 9.14
C VAL A 176 -1.67 -6.79 9.34
N TRP A 177 -1.87 -5.48 9.15
CA TRP A 177 -3.20 -4.88 9.28
C TRP A 177 -4.19 -5.39 8.22
N SER A 178 -3.77 -5.50 6.96
CA SER A 178 -4.63 -6.04 5.89
C SER A 178 -4.97 -7.51 6.10
N LEU A 179 -3.98 -8.33 6.46
CA LEU A 179 -4.17 -9.75 6.75
C LEU A 179 -5.05 -9.97 7.97
N ARG A 180 -4.90 -9.13 9.01
CA ARG A 180 -5.80 -9.14 10.17
C ARG A 180 -7.24 -8.85 9.75
N SER A 181 -7.48 -7.75 9.03
CA SER A 181 -8.83 -7.39 8.58
C SER A 181 -9.46 -8.46 7.69
N GLY A 182 -8.69 -9.02 6.75
CA GLY A 182 -9.20 -10.00 5.79
C GLY A 182 -9.37 -11.42 6.32
N LEU A 183 -8.61 -11.83 7.34
CA LEU A 183 -8.49 -13.26 7.70
C LEU A 183 -8.66 -13.54 9.19
N GLU A 184 -8.43 -12.56 10.06
CA GLU A 184 -8.48 -12.72 11.52
C GLU A 184 -9.73 -12.11 12.15
N GLU A 185 -10.65 -11.57 11.36
CA GLU A 185 -11.93 -11.02 11.83
C GLU A 185 -13.11 -11.71 11.12
N GLU A 186 -14.28 -11.64 11.75
CA GLU A 186 -15.54 -11.99 11.09
C GLU A 186 -15.94 -10.86 10.13
N LEU A 187 -16.15 -11.20 8.86
CA LEU A 187 -16.47 -10.24 7.80
C LEU A 187 -17.94 -10.35 7.40
N SER A 188 -18.60 -9.22 7.18
CA SER A 188 -19.92 -9.23 6.56
C SER A 188 -19.83 -9.56 5.07
N ASP A 189 -20.94 -10.02 4.47
CA ASP A 189 -21.07 -10.24 3.01
C ASP A 189 -20.64 -9.03 2.16
N LYS A 190 -20.67 -7.83 2.73
CA LYS A 190 -20.26 -6.62 2.02
C LYS A 190 -18.75 -6.42 2.03
N GLU A 191 -18.08 -6.84 3.09
CA GLU A 191 -16.64 -6.65 3.30
C GLU A 191 -15.80 -7.77 2.73
N LEU A 192 -16.36 -8.97 2.72
CA LEU A 192 -15.62 -10.19 2.47
C LEU A 192 -14.78 -10.15 1.18
N ASP A 193 -15.38 -9.82 0.04
CA ASP A 193 -14.65 -9.80 -1.24
C ASP A 193 -13.48 -8.80 -1.22
N GLY A 194 -13.73 -7.59 -0.72
CA GLY A 194 -12.73 -6.53 -0.70
C GLY A 194 -11.58 -6.80 0.26
N GLU A 195 -11.87 -7.23 1.49
CA GLU A 195 -10.85 -7.46 2.52
C GLU A 195 -10.03 -8.73 2.26
N VAL A 196 -10.66 -9.81 1.77
CA VAL A 196 -9.93 -11.04 1.45
C VAL A 196 -9.06 -10.85 0.19
N ALA A 197 -9.55 -10.17 -0.84
CA ALA A 197 -8.73 -9.84 -2.01
C ALA A 197 -7.57 -8.90 -1.65
N ALA A 198 -7.82 -7.90 -0.81
CA ALA A 198 -6.81 -7.01 -0.25
C ALA A 198 -5.69 -7.78 0.47
N ALA A 199 -6.07 -8.68 1.38
CA ALA A 199 -5.15 -9.55 2.10
C ALA A 199 -4.34 -10.43 1.14
N ALA A 200 -4.97 -10.96 0.08
CA ALA A 200 -4.31 -11.79 -0.92
C ALA A 200 -3.20 -11.02 -1.65
N MET A 201 -3.36 -9.73 -1.92
CA MET A 201 -2.33 -8.92 -2.61
C MET A 201 -0.98 -8.92 -1.87
N TRP A 202 -1.00 -8.90 -0.54
CA TRP A 202 0.20 -8.96 0.27
C TRP A 202 0.94 -10.29 0.17
N MET A 203 0.22 -11.39 -0.03
CA MET A 203 0.84 -12.70 -0.27
C MET A 203 1.34 -12.85 -1.70
N VAL A 204 0.59 -12.32 -2.67
CA VAL A 204 0.96 -12.40 -4.09
C VAL A 204 2.22 -11.61 -4.40
N TYR A 205 2.32 -10.38 -3.87
CA TYR A 205 3.38 -9.44 -4.23
C TYR A 205 4.40 -9.17 -3.12
N GLY A 206 4.05 -9.46 -1.86
CA GLY A 206 4.89 -9.19 -0.69
C GLY A 206 5.31 -10.44 0.10
N GLY A 207 4.86 -11.63 -0.31
CA GLY A 207 4.94 -12.86 0.49
C GLY A 207 6.38 -13.24 0.87
N GLU A 208 7.33 -13.17 -0.08
CA GLU A 208 8.74 -13.51 0.18
C GLU A 208 9.36 -12.59 1.24
N THR A 209 9.12 -11.29 1.13
CA THR A 209 9.59 -10.30 2.09
C THR A 209 8.97 -10.52 3.47
N LEU A 210 7.66 -10.77 3.54
CA LEU A 210 6.98 -11.10 4.80
C LEU A 210 7.52 -12.36 5.44
N PHE A 211 7.71 -13.41 4.64
CA PHE A 211 8.21 -14.69 5.12
C PHE A 211 9.65 -14.57 5.66
N SER A 212 10.49 -13.76 5.02
CA SER A 212 11.86 -13.49 5.50
C SER A 212 11.90 -12.73 6.84
N GLN A 213 10.81 -12.05 7.21
CA GLN A 213 10.67 -11.32 8.47
C GLN A 213 10.02 -12.14 9.59
N LEU A 214 9.64 -13.40 9.35
CA LEU A 214 9.12 -14.26 10.41
C LEU A 214 10.16 -14.41 11.51
N ALA A 215 9.73 -14.24 12.76
CA ALA A 215 10.57 -14.34 13.94
C ALA A 215 9.88 -15.16 15.02
N ASP A 216 10.69 -15.77 15.90
CA ASP A 216 10.17 -16.58 17.00
C ASP A 216 9.63 -15.72 18.16
N ALA A 217 10.14 -14.50 18.37
CA ALA A 217 9.66 -13.58 19.40
C ALA A 217 9.91 -12.09 19.06
N VAL A 218 8.88 -11.25 19.21
CA VAL A 218 8.96 -9.78 19.25
C VAL A 218 9.21 -9.35 20.70
N GLN A 219 10.35 -8.69 20.95
CA GLN A 219 10.72 -8.18 22.29
C GLN A 219 10.25 -6.74 22.54
N ASP A 220 9.57 -6.14 21.56
CA ASP A 220 9.14 -4.75 21.57
C ASP A 220 7.62 -4.68 21.80
N GLU A 221 7.22 -4.24 23.00
CA GLU A 221 5.82 -4.11 23.41
C GLU A 221 5.02 -3.17 22.49
N GLU A 222 5.64 -2.12 21.95
CA GLU A 222 4.97 -1.19 21.04
C GLU A 222 4.67 -1.87 19.71
N LYS A 223 5.67 -2.58 19.16
CA LYS A 223 5.50 -3.36 17.92
C LYS A 223 4.48 -4.47 18.09
N GLU A 224 4.49 -5.19 19.21
CA GLU A 224 3.50 -6.21 19.54
C GLU A 224 2.09 -5.61 19.58
N ARG A 225 1.93 -4.45 20.22
CA ARG A 225 0.64 -3.74 20.27
C ARG A 225 0.16 -3.33 18.88
N MET A 226 1.05 -2.84 18.02
CA MET A 226 0.71 -2.45 16.63
C MET A 226 0.33 -3.68 15.77
N MET A 227 0.93 -4.83 16.06
CA MET A 227 0.71 -6.11 15.36
C MET A 227 -0.34 -7.01 16.02
N LYS A 228 -1.07 -6.49 17.02
CA LYS A 228 -2.11 -7.23 17.76
C LYS A 228 -3.02 -8.05 16.83
N PRO A 229 -3.32 -9.31 17.16
CA PRO A 229 -4.16 -10.16 16.33
C PRO A 229 -5.63 -9.72 16.34
N GLY A 230 -6.38 -10.17 15.33
CA GLY A 230 -7.83 -10.09 15.25
C GLY A 230 -8.52 -11.16 16.08
N THR A 231 -9.86 -11.10 16.17
CA THR A 231 -10.65 -11.93 17.09
C THR A 231 -10.60 -13.44 16.80
N LEU A 232 -10.30 -13.85 15.56
CA LEU A 232 -10.24 -15.25 15.15
C LEU A 232 -8.88 -15.92 15.35
N TYR A 233 -7.82 -15.15 15.63
CA TYR A 233 -6.48 -15.68 15.86
C TYR A 233 -6.07 -15.45 17.32
N SER A 234 -5.83 -16.54 18.05
CA SER A 234 -5.51 -16.51 19.49
C SER A 234 -4.00 -16.54 19.80
N GLY A 235 -3.15 -16.56 18.77
CA GLY A 235 -1.69 -16.57 18.95
C GLY A 235 -1.10 -15.17 19.19
N GLN A 236 0.23 -15.08 19.15
CA GLN A 236 0.95 -13.83 19.48
C GLN A 236 0.82 -12.74 18.40
N GLY A 237 0.89 -11.47 18.84
CA GLY A 237 0.89 -10.29 17.98
C GLY A 237 2.21 -10.06 17.24
N GLN A 238 2.60 -11.00 16.39
CA GLN A 238 3.86 -10.95 15.65
C GLN A 238 3.76 -11.62 14.29
N LEU A 239 4.81 -11.46 13.47
CA LEU A 239 5.04 -12.25 12.27
C LEU A 239 5.73 -13.55 12.66
N CYS A 240 4.97 -14.65 12.74
CA CYS A 240 5.50 -15.99 13.04
C CYS A 240 4.89 -17.04 12.12
N LEU A 241 5.54 -18.21 12.04
CA LEU A 241 5.10 -19.30 11.17
C LEU A 241 3.67 -19.78 11.51
N GLU A 242 3.30 -19.81 12.79
CA GLU A 242 1.93 -20.15 13.20
C GLU A 242 0.89 -19.23 12.57
N ARG A 243 1.10 -17.91 12.67
CA ARG A 243 0.21 -16.89 12.11
C ARG A 243 0.17 -16.95 10.58
N TRP A 244 1.31 -17.19 9.95
CA TRP A 244 1.39 -17.43 8.51
C TRP A 244 0.54 -18.63 8.07
N GLN A 245 0.67 -19.78 8.75
CA GLN A 245 -0.14 -20.96 8.46
C GLN A 245 -1.63 -20.71 8.75
N PHE A 246 -1.94 -19.91 9.78
CA PHE A 246 -3.31 -19.47 10.05
C PHE A 246 -3.91 -18.71 8.87
N TRP A 247 -3.20 -17.70 8.35
CA TRP A 247 -3.64 -16.94 7.18
C TRP A 247 -3.85 -17.83 5.95
N LYS A 248 -2.90 -18.72 5.65
CA LYS A 248 -3.01 -19.67 4.52
C LYS A 248 -4.27 -20.53 4.62
N ARG A 249 -4.61 -20.99 5.83
CA ARG A 249 -5.83 -21.78 6.08
C ARG A 249 -7.10 -20.95 5.86
N ARG A 250 -7.15 -19.73 6.41
CA ARG A 250 -8.30 -18.82 6.28
C ARG A 250 -8.60 -18.48 4.82
N PHE A 251 -7.57 -18.26 4.01
CA PHE A 251 -7.73 -18.15 2.56
C PHE A 251 -8.45 -19.36 1.94
N GLY A 252 -8.06 -20.57 2.32
CA GLY A 252 -8.72 -21.80 1.85
C GLY A 252 -10.18 -21.93 2.28
N GLU A 253 -10.52 -21.47 3.48
CA GLU A 253 -11.90 -21.44 3.97
C GLU A 253 -12.76 -20.41 3.20
N SER A 254 -12.22 -19.21 2.95
CA SER A 254 -12.90 -18.16 2.19
C SER A 254 -13.17 -18.54 0.73
N GLU A 255 -12.24 -19.27 0.08
CA GLU A 255 -12.39 -19.74 -1.31
C GLU A 255 -13.63 -20.64 -1.50
N GLN A 256 -14.00 -21.41 -0.47
CA GLN A 256 -15.00 -22.47 -0.59
C GLN A 256 -16.45 -22.02 -0.43
N ILE A 257 -16.73 -20.88 0.23
CA ILE A 257 -18.06 -20.65 0.79
C ILE A 257 -18.72 -19.33 0.36
N GLN A 258 -17.99 -18.24 0.09
CA GLN A 258 -18.64 -16.91 0.14
C GLN A 258 -18.13 -15.81 -0.81
N VAL A 259 -17.02 -15.99 -1.55
CA VAL A 259 -16.43 -14.93 -2.39
C VAL A 259 -16.75 -15.08 -3.89
N ASN A 260 -16.67 -13.99 -4.64
CA ASN A 260 -16.85 -13.99 -6.09
C ASN A 260 -15.69 -14.67 -6.84
N ASP A 261 -15.84 -14.94 -8.14
CA ASP A 261 -14.86 -15.74 -8.90
C ASP A 261 -13.50 -15.03 -9.12
N GLU A 262 -13.50 -13.69 -9.20
CA GLU A 262 -12.26 -12.91 -9.27
C GLU A 262 -11.49 -13.02 -7.95
N THR A 263 -12.19 -12.82 -6.82
CA THR A 263 -11.64 -13.00 -5.47
C THR A 263 -11.11 -14.43 -5.26
N LYS A 264 -11.83 -15.46 -5.72
CA LYS A 264 -11.33 -16.85 -5.67
C LYS A 264 -10.02 -17.02 -6.45
N GLY A 265 -9.91 -16.38 -7.61
CA GLY A 265 -8.69 -16.41 -8.43
C GLY A 265 -7.48 -15.86 -7.68
N VAL A 266 -7.61 -14.69 -7.07
CA VAL A 266 -6.50 -14.07 -6.31
C VAL A 266 -6.18 -14.82 -5.02
N ILE A 267 -7.19 -15.40 -4.34
CA ILE A 267 -6.97 -16.28 -3.17
C ILE A 267 -6.13 -17.50 -3.55
N ARG A 268 -6.47 -18.16 -4.66
CA ARG A 268 -5.73 -19.33 -5.13
C ARG A 268 -4.28 -18.97 -5.44
N LEU A 269 -4.07 -17.87 -6.17
CA LEU A 269 -2.73 -17.38 -6.47
C LEU A 269 -1.93 -17.06 -5.19
N ALA A 270 -2.56 -16.41 -4.21
CA ALA A 270 -1.93 -16.15 -2.91
C ALA A 270 -1.48 -17.44 -2.23
N ARG A 271 -2.34 -18.46 -2.16
CA ARG A 271 -2.01 -19.75 -1.54
C ARG A 271 -0.90 -20.49 -2.28
N GLU A 272 -0.94 -20.54 -3.62
CA GLU A 272 0.12 -21.14 -4.44
C GLU A 272 1.47 -20.45 -4.20
N LYS A 273 1.48 -19.12 -4.08
CA LYS A 273 2.68 -18.35 -3.74
C LYS A 273 3.19 -18.70 -2.35
N MET A 274 2.31 -18.76 -1.36
CA MET A 274 2.69 -19.15 0.00
C MET A 274 3.29 -20.56 0.04
N GLU A 275 2.67 -21.53 -0.64
CA GLU A 275 3.16 -22.91 -0.74
C GLU A 275 4.53 -23.00 -1.42
N LYS A 276 4.80 -22.15 -2.42
CA LYS A 276 6.11 -22.08 -3.08
C LYS A 276 7.18 -21.47 -2.18
N ILE A 277 6.84 -20.46 -1.37
CA ILE A 277 7.77 -19.79 -0.45
C ILE A 277 8.22 -20.72 0.69
N GLU A 278 7.35 -21.65 1.09
CA GLU A 278 7.62 -22.61 2.17
C GLU A 278 8.54 -23.77 1.76
N GLN A 279 8.86 -23.92 0.47
CA GLN A 279 9.71 -24.99 -0.08
C GLN A 279 11.18 -24.58 -0.15
#